data_AF-A0A662L0V6-F1
#
_entry.id   AF-A0A662L0V6-F1
#
_cell.length_a   1.000
_cell.length_b   1.000
_cell.length_c   1.000
_cell.angle_alpha   90.00
_cell.angle_beta   90.00
_cell.angle_gamma   90.00
#
_symmetry.space_group_name_H-M   'P 1'
#
loop_
_entity.id
_entity.type
_entity.pdbx_description
1 polymer ?
#
loop_
_entity_poly.entity_id
_entity_poly.type
_entity_poly.pdbx_seq_one_letter_code
_entity_poly.pdbx_strand_id
1 'polypeptide(L)'
;MPKIVVKKDGREEEFIPEKIVVAAVRSGATPKVARKIAKDIEKIEKEKIESSEIREEVLKNLRKESPILEKRWLAYDESVKRLYKHYKDGLYG
;
A
#
# COMPACT_ATOMS: atom_id res chain seq x y z
N MET A 1 -10.65 -1.75 11.24
CA MET A 1 -10.17 -1.72 9.85
C MET A 1 -10.92 -0.66 9.07
N PRO A 2 -10.21 0.08 8.20
CA PRO A 2 -10.84 0.89 7.19
C PRO A 2 -11.80 0.06 6.35
N LYS A 3 -12.95 0.65 5.98
CA LYS A 3 -13.88 0.01 5.03
C LYS A 3 -13.66 0.54 3.63
N ILE A 4 -13.35 1.83 3.51
CA ILE A 4 -13.22 2.53 2.23
C ILE A 4 -11.84 3.16 2.12
N VAL A 5 -11.24 3.03 0.94
CA VAL A 5 -10.04 3.78 0.54
C VAL A 5 -10.44 4.90 -0.41
N VAL A 6 -10.09 6.13 -0.05
CA VAL A 6 -10.26 7.31 -0.88
C VAL A 6 -9.01 7.50 -1.75
N LYS A 7 -9.20 7.62 -3.06
CA LYS A 7 -8.16 7.76 -4.07
C LYS A 7 -7.81 9.23 -4.25
N LYS A 8 -6.66 9.50 -4.86
CA LYS A 8 -6.18 10.88 -5.09
C LYS A 8 -7.18 11.75 -5.87
N ASP A 9 -7.96 11.15 -6.76
CA ASP A 9 -9.00 11.81 -7.55
C ASP A 9 -10.37 11.86 -6.86
N GLY A 10 -10.46 11.38 -5.61
CA GLY A 10 -11.69 11.33 -4.82
C GLY A 10 -12.56 10.09 -5.07
N ARG A 11 -12.15 9.17 -5.96
CA ARG A 11 -12.85 7.88 -6.09
C ARG A 11 -12.77 7.11 -4.78
N GLU A 12 -13.78 6.29 -4.52
CA GLU A 12 -13.85 5.43 -3.35
C GLU A 12 -13.84 3.97 -3.78
N GLU A 13 -13.09 3.13 -3.07
CA GLU A 13 -13.10 1.68 -3.25
C GLU A 13 -13.08 0.96 -1.91
N GLU A 14 -13.44 -0.32 -1.92
CA GLU A 14 -13.33 -1.16 -0.73
C GLU A 14 -11.87 -1.33 -0.30
N PHE A 15 -11.64 -1.25 1.01
CA PHE A 15 -10.35 -1.57 1.60
C PHE A 15 -10.10 -3.07 1.52
N ILE A 16 -9.08 -3.45 0.73
CA ILE A 16 -8.66 -4.84 0.56
C ILE A 16 -7.23 -4.97 1.08
N PRO A 17 -7.00 -5.61 2.24
CA PRO A 17 -5.66 -5.73 2.84
C PRO A 17 -4.68 -6.53 1.95
N GLU A 18 -5.19 -7.46 1.14
CA GLU A 18 -4.39 -8.24 0.18
C GLU A 18 -3.67 -7.36 -0.84
N LYS A 19 -4.21 -6.20 -1.21
CA LYS A 19 -3.51 -5.24 -2.08
C LYS A 19 -2.18 -4.82 -1.46
N ILE A 20 -2.16 -4.54 -0.15
CA ILE A 20 -0.95 -4.20 0.60
C ILE A 20 0.03 -5.37 0.61
N VAL A 21 -0.47 -6.58 0.89
CA VAL A 21 0.35 -7.80 0.95
C VAL A 21 1.03 -8.05 -0.40
N VAL A 22 0.27 -8.02 -1.50
CA VAL A 22 0.77 -8.26 -2.85
C VAL A 22 1.84 -7.23 -3.22
N ALA A 23 1.58 -5.95 -2.99
CA ALA A 23 2.55 -4.91 -3.28
C ALA A 23 3.84 -5.05 -2.44
N ALA A 24 3.73 -5.44 -1.17
CA ALA A 24 4.88 -5.61 -0.30
C ALA A 24 5.76 -6.77 -0.77
N VAL A 25 5.13 -7.90 -1.13
CA VAL A 25 5.83 -9.07 -1.67
C VAL A 25 6.48 -8.74 -3.01
N ARG A 26 5.77 -8.07 -3.92
CA ARG A 26 6.33 -7.64 -5.22
C ARG A 26 7.48 -6.64 -5.08
N SER A 27 7.51 -5.90 -3.98
CA SER A 27 8.61 -5.01 -3.59
C SER A 27 9.77 -5.74 -2.89
N GLY A 28 9.67 -7.05 -2.69
CA GLY A 28 10.72 -7.90 -2.12
C GLY A 28 10.62 -8.14 -0.62
N ALA A 29 9.51 -7.76 0.04
CA ALA A 29 9.26 -8.17 1.42
C ALA A 29 8.88 -9.67 1.47
N THR A 30 9.20 -10.34 2.58
CA THR A 30 8.73 -11.71 2.79
C THR A 30 7.21 -11.72 3.02
N PRO A 31 6.49 -12.81 2.71
CA PRO A 31 5.05 -12.91 2.98
C PRO A 31 4.69 -12.66 4.45
N LYS A 32 5.57 -13.05 5.39
CA LYS A 32 5.39 -12.81 6.83
C LYS A 32 5.39 -11.32 7.16
N VAL A 33 6.39 -10.58 6.66
CA VAL A 33 6.49 -9.12 6.84
C VAL A 33 5.29 -8.42 6.18
N ALA A 34 4.98 -8.80 4.94
CA ALA A 34 3.86 -8.22 4.19
C ALA A 34 2.50 -8.37 4.93
N ARG A 35 2.20 -9.56 5.44
CA ARG A 35 0.97 -9.80 6.23
C ARG A 35 0.96 -9.05 7.56
N LYS A 36 2.12 -8.91 8.21
CA LYS A 36 2.23 -8.12 9.44
C LYS A 36 1.88 -6.66 9.18
N ILE A 37 2.43 -6.07 8.12
CA ILE A 37 2.15 -4.68 7.73
C ILE A 37 0.66 -4.50 7.42
N ALA A 38 0.08 -5.38 6.61
CA ALA A 38 -1.35 -5.32 6.30
C ALA A 38 -2.21 -5.35 7.57
N LYS A 39 -1.91 -6.26 8.51
CA LYS A 39 -2.59 -6.32 9.83
C LYS A 39 -2.42 -5.06 10.66
N ASP A 40 -1.27 -4.40 10.58
CA ASP A 40 -1.07 -3.14 11.30
C ASP A 40 -1.89 -2.00 10.69
N ILE A 41 -2.09 -1.98 9.37
CA ILE A 41 -3.02 -1.05 8.70
C ILE A 41 -4.48 -1.37 9.03
N GLU A 42 -4.87 -2.64 9.13
CA GLU A 42 -6.23 -3.05 9.52
C GLU A 42 -6.61 -2.58 10.92
N LYS A 43 -5.65 -2.30 11.80
CA LYS A 43 -5.91 -1.78 13.15
C LYS A 43 -6.29 -0.29 13.16
N ILE A 44 -6.18 0.41 12.02
CA ILE A 44 -6.62 1.79 11.93
C ILE A 44 -8.16 1.83 12.03
N GLU A 45 -8.67 2.51 13.06
CA GLU A 45 -10.10 2.68 13.34
C GLU A 45 -10.63 3.93 12.64
N LYS A 46 -10.78 3.84 11.32
CA LYS A 46 -11.42 4.87 10.47
C LYS A 46 -12.43 4.20 9.56
N GLU A 47 -13.53 4.88 9.21
CA GLU A 47 -14.47 4.36 8.20
C GLU A 47 -13.86 4.48 6.79
N LYS A 48 -13.32 5.66 6.49
CA LYS A 48 -12.62 5.99 5.23
C LYS A 48 -11.16 6.35 5.52
N ILE A 49 -10.24 5.91 4.67
CA ILE A 49 -8.82 6.23 4.76
C ILE A 49 -8.29 6.67 3.40
N GLU A 50 -7.42 7.68 3.38
CA GLU A 50 -6.77 8.11 2.14
C GLU A 50 -5.73 7.07 1.69
N SER A 51 -5.68 6.80 0.39
CA SER A 51 -4.65 5.93 -0.20
C SER A 51 -3.22 6.42 0.07
N SER A 52 -3.02 7.74 0.20
CA SER A 52 -1.74 8.32 0.61
C SER A 52 -1.38 7.99 2.06
N GLU A 53 -2.36 7.98 2.97
CA GLU A 53 -2.15 7.63 4.37
C GLU A 53 -1.76 6.15 4.53
N ILE A 54 -2.42 5.25 3.79
CA ILE A 54 -2.01 3.83 3.71
C ILE A 54 -0.56 3.73 3.24
N ARG A 55 -0.21 4.44 2.16
CA ARG A 55 1.14 4.42 1.59
C ARG A 55 2.19 4.89 2.59
N GLU A 56 1.92 5.96 3.33
CA GLU A 56 2.82 6.49 4.35
C GLU A 56 3.06 5.49 5.47
N GLU A 57 2.00 4.88 6.02
CA GLU A 57 2.13 3.92 7.11
C GLU A 57 2.79 2.61 6.63
N VAL A 58 2.56 2.17 5.39
CA VAL A 58 3.29 1.04 4.80
C VAL A 58 4.78 1.35 4.69
N LEU A 59 5.16 2.50 4.14
CA LEU A 59 6.58 2.90 4.00
C LEU A 59 7.26 3.01 5.37
N LYS A 60 6.57 3.56 6.37
CA LYS A 60 7.05 3.64 7.76
C LYS A 60 7.29 2.25 8.35
N ASN A 61 6.38 1.29 8.14
CA ASN A 61 6.57 -0.07 8.63
C ASN A 61 7.68 -0.82 7.87
N LEU A 62 7.80 -0.64 6.55
CA LEU A 62 8.90 -1.18 5.77
C LEU A 62 10.24 -0.61 6.21
N ARG A 63 10.33 0.70 6.49
CA ARG A 63 11.56 1.35 7.00
C ARG A 63 11.99 0.76 8.34
N LYS A 64 11.03 0.51 9.25
CA LYS A 64 11.29 -0.13 10.55
C LYS A 64 11.84 -1.55 10.40
N GLU A 65 11.36 -2.29 9.39
CA GLU A 65 11.88 -3.63 9.09
C GLU A 65 13.26 -3.57 8.43
N SER A 66 13.39 -2.76 7.37
CA SER A 66 14.65 -2.50 6.68
C SER A 66 14.52 -1.29 5.75
N PRO A 67 15.40 -0.28 5.83
CA PRO A 67 15.43 0.84 4.88
C PRO A 67 15.57 0.42 3.40
N ILE A 68 16.13 -0.76 3.13
CA ILE A 68 16.24 -1.30 1.77
C ILE A 68 14.87 -1.70 1.22
N LEU A 69 13.99 -2.26 2.05
CA LEU A 69 12.64 -2.65 1.64
C LEU A 69 11.79 -1.44 1.28
N GLU A 70 11.91 -0.35 2.05
CA GLU A 70 11.27 0.91 1.73
C GLU A 70 11.72 1.45 0.37
N LYS A 71 13.04 1.48 0.11
CA LYS A 71 13.59 1.92 -1.19
C LYS A 71 13.08 1.05 -2.35
N ARG A 72 13.03 -0.27 -2.16
CA ARG A 72 12.51 -1.20 -3.18
C ARG A 72 11.02 -0.98 -3.45
N TRP A 73 10.23 -0.74 -2.40
CA TRP A 73 8.83 -0.39 -2.56
C TRP A 73 8.64 0.90 -3.35
N LEU A 74 9.41 1.96 -3.03
CA LEU A 74 9.31 3.23 -3.76
C LEU A 74 9.62 3.05 -5.25
N ALA A 75 10.68 2.30 -5.58
CA ALA A 75 11.03 1.99 -6.97
C ALA A 75 9.95 1.15 -7.67
N TYR A 76 9.39 0.15 -6.99
CA TYR A 76 8.28 -0.65 -7.50
C TYR A 76 7.03 0.21 -7.74
N ASP A 77 6.61 1.02 -6.76
CA ASP A 77 5.45 1.90 -6.82
C ASP A 77 5.58 2.91 -7.97
N GLU A 78 6.76 3.49 -8.17
CA GLU A 78 7.05 4.37 -9.31
C GLU A 78 6.94 3.63 -10.65
N SER A 79 7.54 2.44 -10.76
CA SER A 79 7.48 1.62 -11.98
C SER A 79 6.05 1.22 -12.34
N VAL A 80 5.27 0.82 -11.32
CA VAL A 80 3.85 0.48 -11.41
C VAL A 80 3.07 1.70 -11.88
N LYS A 81 3.19 2.84 -11.22
CA LYS A 81 2.49 4.08 -11.61
C LYS A 81 2.83 4.49 -13.03
N ARG A 82 4.08 4.30 -13.48
CA ARG A 82 4.47 4.57 -14.87
C ARG A 82 3.74 3.65 -15.86
N LEU A 83 3.61 2.36 -15.54
CA LEU A 83 2.88 1.39 -16.37
C LEU A 83 1.37 1.67 -16.38
N TYR A 84 0.79 1.95 -15.21
CA TYR A 84 -0.63 2.27 -15.05
C TYR A 84 -1.01 3.70 -15.48
N LYS A 85 -0.04 4.57 -15.78
CA LYS A 85 -0.34 5.81 -16.53
C LYS A 85 -1.04 5.51 -17.87
N HIS A 86 -0.90 4.29 -18.38
CA HIS A 86 -1.61 3.77 -19.56
C HIS A 86 -2.83 2.88 -19.22
N TYR A 87 -3.02 2.45 -17.97
CA TYR A 87 -4.12 1.60 -17.50
C TYR A 87 -4.66 2.15 -16.17
N LYS A 88 -5.90 2.67 -16.18
CA LYS A 88 -6.53 3.54 -15.17
C LYS A 88 -6.36 3.25 -13.66
N ASP A 89 -5.89 2.09 -13.23
CA ASP A 89 -5.97 1.67 -11.83
C ASP A 89 -4.66 0.98 -11.38
N GLY A 90 -3.75 1.75 -10.79
CA GLY A 90 -2.64 1.20 -10.00
C GLY A 90 -3.15 0.66 -8.66
N LEU A 91 -2.26 0.08 -7.83
CA LEU A 91 -2.63 -0.53 -6.54
C LEU A 91 -3.57 0.35 -5.70
N TYR A 92 -3.34 1.66 -5.75
CA TYR A 92 -4.32 2.69 -5.39
C TYR A 92 -4.25 3.90 -6.35
N GLY A 93 -4.19 3.67 -7.67
CA GLY A 93 -4.40 4.72 -8.69
C GLY A 93 -5.87 4.99 -8.94
#